data_AF-A0A855MF33-F1
#
_entry.id   AF-A0A855MF33-F1
#
_cell.length_a   1.000
_cell.length_b   1.000
_cell.length_c   1.000
_cell.angle_alpha   90.00
_cell.angle_beta   90.00
_cell.angle_gamma   90.00
#
_symmetry.space_group_name_H-M   'P 1'
#
loop_
_entity.id
_entity.type
_entity.pdbx_description
1 polymer ?
#
loop_
_entity_poly.entity_id
_entity_poly.type
_entity_poly.pdbx_seq_one_letter_code
_entity_poly.pdbx_strand_id
1 'polypeptide(L)'
;MPRLQSGCYIPFPDESYKVNAVNRRGKPFDMDAKALYLTWGHGKIFMNYAREKSAESYSTIEMPRDPDFLRLIAKKINELADLI
;
A
#
# COMPACT_ATOMS: atom_id res chain seq x y z
N MET A 1 18.58 12.49 8.43
CA MET A 1 17.56 11.88 7.54
C MET A 1 16.28 12.66 7.72
N PRO A 2 15.63 13.17 6.65
CA PRO A 2 14.36 13.89 6.81
C PRO A 2 13.34 12.91 7.39
N ARG A 3 12.63 13.32 8.45
CA ARG A 3 11.64 12.50 9.15
C ARG A 3 10.57 12.07 8.15
N LEU A 4 10.49 10.77 7.83
CA LEU A 4 9.27 10.17 7.29
C LEU A 4 8.14 10.57 8.26
N GLN A 5 7.15 11.33 7.80
CA GLN A 5 5.97 11.62 8.60
C GLN A 5 5.32 10.29 9.01
N SER A 6 4.77 10.23 10.22
CA SER A 6 4.08 9.06 10.76
C SER A 6 3.13 8.49 9.71
N GLY A 7 3.36 7.24 9.31
CA GLY A 7 2.59 6.60 8.24
C GLY A 7 1.11 6.46 8.60
N CYS A 8 0.28 6.35 7.57
CA CYS A 8 -1.14 6.08 7.70
C CYS A 8 -1.37 4.56 7.61
N TYR A 9 -2.00 3.99 8.64
CA TYR A 9 -2.44 2.60 8.65
C TYR A 9 -3.92 2.56 8.25
N ILE A 10 -4.21 1.90 7.14
CA ILE A 10 -5.55 1.75 6.58
C ILE A 10 -5.95 0.27 6.73
N PRO A 11 -6.74 -0.10 7.76
CA PRO A 11 -7.18 -1.47 7.93
C PRO A 11 -8.08 -1.90 6.77
N PHE A 12 -8.02 -3.17 6.42
CA PHE A 12 -9.09 -3.77 5.63
C PHE A 12 -10.34 -3.90 6.52
N PRO A 13 -11.54 -3.66 5.96
CA PRO A 13 -12.76 -3.51 6.75
C PRO A 13 -13.03 -4.71 7.67
N ASP A 14 -12.93 -5.95 7.16
CA ASP A 14 -13.27 -7.16 7.94
C ASP A 14 -12.44 -8.41 7.56
N GLU A 15 -11.39 -8.25 6.75
CA GLU A 15 -10.71 -9.38 6.12
C GLU A 15 -9.19 -9.27 6.17
N SER A 16 -8.54 -10.39 5.89
CA SER A 16 -7.13 -10.42 5.57
C SER A 16 -6.92 -10.93 4.15
N TYR A 17 -5.94 -10.35 3.46
CA TYR A 17 -5.60 -10.71 2.10
C TYR A 17 -4.31 -11.52 2.09
N LYS A 18 -4.36 -12.74 1.54
CA LYS A 18 -3.17 -13.58 1.35
C LYS A 18 -2.36 -13.05 0.16
N VAL A 19 -1.32 -12.29 0.47
CA VAL A 19 -0.32 -11.82 -0.47
C VAL A 19 0.66 -12.97 -0.77
N ASN A 20 0.71 -13.40 -2.02
CA ASN A 20 1.83 -14.18 -2.57
C ASN A 20 2.53 -13.29 -3.59
N ALA A 21 3.74 -12.84 -3.27
CA ALA A 21 4.49 -11.90 -4.12
C ALA A 21 5.99 -12.13 -4.02
N VAL A 22 6.74 -11.41 -4.84
CA VAL A 22 8.21 -11.44 -4.84
C VAL A 22 8.73 -10.19 -4.16
N ASN A 23 9.69 -10.35 -3.26
CA ASN A 23 10.31 -9.23 -2.56
C ASN A 23 11.29 -8.46 -3.45
N ARG A 24 11.74 -7.29 -2.99
CA ARG A 24 12.77 -6.48 -3.68
C ARG A 24 14.09 -7.23 -3.98
N ARG A 25 14.35 -8.37 -3.33
CA ARG A 25 15.52 -9.24 -3.55
C ARG A 25 15.23 -10.44 -4.45
N GLY A 26 14.07 -10.48 -5.11
CA GLY A 26 13.68 -11.58 -5.99
C GLY A 26 13.23 -12.86 -5.26
N LYS A 27 13.08 -12.84 -3.93
CA LYS A 27 12.61 -14.01 -3.18
C LYS A 27 11.09 -13.99 -3.03
N PRO A 28 10.41 -15.12 -3.24
CA PRO A 28 8.98 -15.23 -2.94
C PRO A 28 8.74 -15.00 -1.46
N PHE A 29 7.60 -14.41 -1.14
CA PHE A 29 7.10 -14.28 0.21
C PHE A 29 5.59 -14.45 0.24
N ASP A 30 5.12 -15.00 1.36
CA ASP A 30 3.71 -15.14 1.69
C ASP A 30 3.39 -14.32 2.92
N MET A 31 2.31 -13.56 2.86
CA MET A 31 1.83 -12.79 4.00
C MET A 31 0.31 -12.75 4.04
N ASP A 32 -0.21 -12.86 5.26
CA ASP A 32 -1.60 -12.54 5.56
C ASP A 32 -1.71 -11.07 5.97
N ALA A 33 -2.06 -10.21 5.01
CA ALA A 33 -2.11 -8.76 5.17
C ALA A 33 -3.46 -8.32 5.74
N LYS A 34 -3.47 -7.44 6.74
CA LYS A 34 -4.69 -6.92 7.38
C LYS A 34 -4.93 -5.44 7.12
N ALA A 35 -3.99 -4.79 6.47
CA ALA A 35 -4.02 -3.37 6.18
C ALA A 35 -3.07 -2.98 5.07
N LEU A 36 -3.22 -1.72 4.64
CA LEU A 36 -2.23 -0.98 3.89
C LEU A 36 -1.56 0.03 4.81
N TYR A 37 -0.23 0.09 4.77
CA TYR A 37 0.57 1.10 5.44
C TYR A 37 1.16 2.06 4.41
N LEU A 38 0.71 3.30 4.47
CA LEU A 38 1.08 4.36 3.54
C LEU A 38 2.05 5.32 4.21
N THR A 39 3.17 5.60 3.56
CA THR A 39 4.06 6.70 3.93
C THR A 39 4.21 7.65 2.77
N TRP A 40 4.63 8.88 3.02
CA TRP A 40 4.79 9.87 1.96
C TRP A 40 5.98 10.80 2.22
N GLY A 41 6.61 11.22 1.14
CA GLY A 41 7.78 12.08 1.14
C GLY A 41 8.25 12.38 -0.29
N HIS A 42 8.94 13.51 -0.50
CA HIS A 42 9.55 13.87 -1.78
C HIS A 42 8.61 13.72 -3.00
N GLY A 43 7.34 14.12 -2.87
CA GLY A 43 6.36 14.06 -3.96
C GLY A 43 5.84 12.65 -4.27
N LYS A 44 6.15 11.66 -3.44
CA LYS A 44 5.70 10.27 -3.60
C LYS A 44 4.95 9.75 -2.38
N ILE A 45 4.03 8.82 -2.63
CA ILE A 45 3.38 7.95 -1.66
C ILE A 45 3.92 6.55 -1.86
N PHE A 46 4.26 5.90 -0.76
CA PHE A 46 4.73 4.51 -0.73
C PHE A 46 3.67 3.69 -0.01
N MET A 47 3.07 2.76 -0.75
CA MET A 47 2.07 1.84 -0.22
C MET A 47 2.70 0.47 0.00
N ASN A 48 2.51 -0.05 1.20
CA ASN A 48 3.05 -1.29 1.69
C ASN A 48 1.90 -2.11 2.28
N TYR A 49 1.91 -3.41 2.10
CA TYR A 49 1.06 -4.28 2.91
C TYR A 49 1.48 -4.24 4.39
N ALA A 50 0.56 -4.52 5.29
CA ALA A 50 0.84 -4.57 6.73
C ALA A 50 0.00 -5.63 7.43
N ARG A 51 0.62 -6.38 8.35
CA ARG A 51 -0.06 -7.30 9.26
C ARG A 51 -0.43 -6.63 10.58
N GLU A 52 0.42 -5.74 11.09
CA GLU A 52 0.25 -4.95 12.32
C GLU A 52 0.41 -3.44 12.03
N LYS A 53 0.39 -2.58 13.06
CA LYS A 53 0.56 -1.10 12.93
C LYS A 53 1.98 -0.68 12.50
N SER A 54 2.70 -1.52 11.77
CA SER A 54 4.03 -1.33 11.23
C SER A 54 4.02 -1.65 9.73
N ALA A 55 4.94 -1.03 8.99
CA ALA A 55 5.16 -1.39 7.60
C ALA A 55 5.78 -2.79 7.54
N GLU A 56 5.05 -3.76 6.99
CA GLU A 56 5.59 -5.09 6.70
C GLU A 56 5.38 -5.39 5.23
N SER A 57 6.22 -4.79 4.38
CA SER A 57 6.11 -5.10 2.96
C SER A 57 7.42 -5.18 2.24
N TYR A 58 7.46 -6.24 1.46
CA TYR A 58 8.58 -6.68 0.66
C TYR A 58 8.43 -6.23 -0.80
N SER A 59 7.24 -5.77 -1.18
CA SER A 59 6.92 -5.07 -2.41
C SER A 59 6.30 -3.72 -2.04
N THR A 60 6.70 -2.64 -2.71
CA THR A 60 6.21 -1.29 -2.43
C THR A 60 5.69 -0.70 -3.72
N ILE A 61 4.45 -0.20 -3.67
CA ILE A 61 3.87 0.54 -4.78
C ILE A 61 4.20 2.01 -4.56
N GLU A 62 4.86 2.62 -5.54
CA GLU A 62 5.14 4.06 -5.56
C GLU A 62 4.07 4.78 -6.38
N MET A 63 3.51 5.85 -5.81
CA MET A 63 2.50 6.69 -6.45
C MET A 63 2.88 8.16 -6.33
N PRO A 64 2.55 9.01 -7.32
CA PRO A 64 2.59 10.45 -7.17
C PRO A 64 1.79 10.94 -5.97
N ARG A 65 2.36 11.88 -5.19
CA ARG A 65 1.65 12.62 -4.13
C ARG A 65 0.95 13.85 -4.72
N ASP A 66 0.14 13.62 -5.74
CA ASP A 66 -0.67 14.65 -6.40
C ASP A 66 -2.16 14.39 -6.10
N PRO A 67 -2.91 15.36 -5.53
CA PRO A 67 -4.29 15.14 -5.15
C PRO A 67 -5.21 14.75 -6.31
N ASP A 68 -5.01 15.31 -7.50
CA ASP A 68 -5.86 15.03 -8.66
C ASP A 68 -5.58 13.64 -9.23
N PHE A 69 -4.30 13.25 -9.28
CA PHE A 69 -3.89 11.88 -9.57
C PHE A 69 -4.55 10.89 -8.61
N LEU A 70 -4.51 11.15 -7.29
CA LEU A 70 -5.06 10.24 -6.29
C LEU A 70 -6.59 10.12 -6.38
N ARG A 71 -7.30 11.21 -6.70
CA ARG A 71 -8.75 11.15 -6.95
C ARG A 71 -9.08 10.31 -8.18
N LEU A 72 -8.32 10.50 -9.26
CA LEU A 72 -8.51 9.75 -10.51
C LEU A 72 -8.22 8.25 -10.30
N ILE A 73 -7.15 7.91 -9.59
CA ILE A 73 -6.80 6.51 -9.34
C ILE A 73 -7.83 5.83 -8.45
N ALA A 74 -8.33 6.52 -7.41
CA ALA A 74 -9.40 5.99 -6.57
C ALA A 74 -10.67 5.67 -7.37
N LYS A 75 -11.06 6.58 -8.28
CA LYS A 75 -12.19 6.33 -9.19
C LYS A 75 -11.96 5.10 -10.05
N LYS A 76 -10.78 4.96 -10.65
CA LYS A 76 -10.43 3.82 -11.51
C LYS A 76 -10.35 2.50 -10.74
N ILE A 77 -9.88 2.51 -9.50
CA ILE A 77 -9.85 1.33 -8.62
C ILE A 77 -11.28 0.90 -8.28
N ASN A 78 -12.17 1.83 -7.95
CA ASN A 78 -13.57 1.51 -7.69
C ASN A 78 -14.26 0.93 -8.94
N GLU A 79 -14.07 1.56 -10.10
CA GLU A 79 -14.58 1.03 -11.38
C GLU A 79 -14.06 -0.39 -11.66
N LEU A 80 -12.79 -0.67 -11.36
CA LEU A 80 -12.21 -2.00 -11.52
C LEU A 80 -12.80 -3.01 -10.54
N ALA A 81 -13.04 -2.61 -9.29
CA ALA A 81 -13.65 -3.46 -8.28
C ALA A 81 -15.10 -3.84 -8.63
N ASP A 82 -15.86 -2.93 -9.25
CA ASP A 82 -17.22 -3.21 -9.71
C ASP A 82 -17.27 -4.18 -10.92
N LEU A 83 -16.15 -4.33 -11.64
CA LEU A 83 -16.04 -5.20 -12.82
C LEU A 83 -15.69 -6.65 -12.49
N ILE A 84 -15.17 -6.92 -11.28
CA ILE A 84 -14.64 -8.23 -10.86
C ILE A 84 -15.60 -8.83 -9.83
#